data_AF-A0A4S4DGP7-F1
#
_entry.id   AF-A0A4S4DGP7-F1
#
_cell.length_a   1.000
_cell.length_b   1.000
_cell.length_c   1.000
_cell.angle_alpha   90.00
_cell.angle_beta   90.00
_cell.angle_gamma   90.00
#
_symmetry.space_group_name_H-M   'P 1'
#
loop_
_entity.id
_entity.type
_entity.pdbx_description
1 polymer ?
#
loop_
_entity_poly.entity_id
_entity_poly.type
_entity_poly.pdbx_seq_one_letter_code
_entity_poly.pdbx_strand_id
1 'polypeptide(L)'
;MTLLHAAQTLAPAPLFDFKIGWPLNRRRFLHKGFGLHHHRRRHSAAHFSRRRTASVSAVLEANEASCSATDLNSPPVRIVALVGDGSVSPLKSATWLEVMVHTAERLKWVDEAYEMLVFTDNLLECNSPTIENLKRELRHASILVIVALANQESVKWVLTNSQNIPNIICFDSSPTLTNKLGGSFIQTETKGNIFSKVAELSRPKKADESIEVVRTISEAWERHNSDDIRFCLLIIVNAYIRPVPILQNLRAKGFSTLNCMVKNCGSQILNCLLDPNCRKALQCLNQCSPVDQVCNYRCIASYESPNLEEFSLCVLQKNNCLELDAKIPSEPCVPPMVKFRGEDLCHETAEDLFVGWLGSLEWSWRVVAGQNPAYDHFPCQYQLFYRGKARGSFWYEPVFQVRTLEGKLVWRRRKYRVKRGKIPGTFYFSVLDNGVVSNEFWTIVDVSNDLSWGLFHYHGAARVAGQSYTGAVLASPNGEYPNERESLRLGSALDRCGIKEWELFNVDNCSCKDPPLGLPKGSSLHYKIEVEDREWSPV
;
A
#
# COMPACT_ATOMS: atom_id res chain seq x y z
N MET A 1 -0.43 -21.54 8.60
CA MET A 1 0.12 -22.77 9.22
C MET A 1 0.94 -23.64 8.26
N THR A 2 0.89 -23.43 6.94
CA THR A 2 1.29 -24.45 5.94
C THR A 2 2.72 -24.34 5.40
N LEU A 3 3.24 -23.13 5.20
CA LEU A 3 4.56 -22.91 4.58
C LEU A 3 5.72 -23.46 5.43
N LEU A 4 5.66 -23.28 6.76
CA LEU A 4 6.72 -23.76 7.64
C LEU A 4 6.69 -25.28 7.85
N HIS A 5 5.50 -25.90 7.82
CA HIS A 5 5.38 -27.33 8.10
C HIS A 5 6.02 -28.19 7.01
N ALA A 6 5.82 -27.85 5.73
CA ALA A 6 6.46 -28.53 4.59
C ALA A 6 7.98 -28.30 4.53
N ALA A 7 8.45 -27.19 5.11
CA ALA A 7 9.86 -26.83 5.20
C ALA A 7 10.60 -27.58 6.32
N GLN A 8 9.99 -27.68 7.51
CA GLN A 8 10.61 -28.29 8.69
C GLN A 8 10.70 -29.82 8.62
N THR A 9 9.88 -30.48 7.79
CA THR A 9 9.92 -31.93 7.54
C THR A 9 11.13 -32.42 6.73
N LEU A 10 12.05 -31.54 6.34
CA LEU A 10 13.21 -31.87 5.48
C LEU A 10 14.56 -31.88 6.22
N ALA A 11 14.56 -31.87 7.56
CA ALA A 11 15.77 -32.09 8.35
C ALA A 11 16.15 -33.60 8.38
N PRO A 12 17.40 -33.98 8.06
CA PRO A 12 17.76 -35.39 7.86
C PRO A 12 18.07 -36.15 9.16
N ALA A 13 17.54 -37.38 9.25
CA ALA A 13 18.10 -38.45 10.08
C ALA A 13 19.27 -39.15 9.34
N PRO A 14 20.18 -39.87 10.02
CA PRO A 14 21.54 -40.06 9.53
C PRO A 14 21.72 -41.18 8.48
N LEU A 15 22.64 -40.89 7.55
CA LEU A 15 23.57 -41.80 6.86
C LEU A 15 23.07 -43.22 6.50
N PHE A 16 22.77 -43.41 5.22
CA PHE A 16 23.07 -44.66 4.52
C PHE A 16 23.98 -44.37 3.31
N ASP A 17 25.09 -45.09 3.24
CA ASP A 17 26.17 -44.95 2.25
C ASP A 17 25.93 -45.87 1.05
N PHE A 18 25.98 -45.35 -0.18
CA PHE A 18 26.11 -46.18 -1.40
C PHE A 18 26.82 -45.46 -2.56
N LYS A 19 27.43 -46.27 -3.43
CA LYS A 19 28.60 -45.89 -4.24
C LYS A 19 28.30 -45.51 -5.69
N ILE A 20 29.02 -44.47 -6.15
CA ILE A 20 29.74 -44.32 -7.44
C ILE A 20 29.25 -45.18 -8.62
N GLY A 21 28.85 -44.52 -9.72
CA GLY A 21 28.68 -45.14 -11.04
C GLY A 21 28.65 -44.15 -12.21
N TRP A 22 29.74 -44.06 -12.98
CA TRP A 22 29.83 -43.41 -14.30
C TRP A 22 30.07 -44.51 -15.35
N PRO A 23 29.60 -44.35 -16.62
CA PRO A 23 30.53 -43.84 -17.63
C PRO A 23 29.95 -42.95 -18.74
N LEU A 24 30.86 -42.21 -19.37
CA LEU A 24 30.65 -41.39 -20.56
C LEU A 24 30.21 -42.21 -21.79
N ASN A 25 29.68 -41.51 -22.81
CA ASN A 25 30.20 -41.74 -24.17
C ASN A 25 30.24 -40.47 -25.06
N ARG A 26 31.05 -40.54 -26.13
CA ARG A 26 31.40 -39.43 -27.03
C ARG A 26 30.50 -39.38 -28.27
N ARG A 27 30.40 -38.20 -28.89
CA ARG A 27 30.86 -37.97 -30.29
C ARG A 27 31.04 -36.48 -30.61
N ARG A 28 32.02 -36.19 -31.47
CA ARG A 28 32.26 -34.88 -32.12
C ARG A 28 32.06 -35.05 -33.62
N PHE A 29 31.67 -34.00 -34.34
CA PHE A 29 32.05 -33.78 -35.74
C PHE A 29 32.25 -32.28 -36.01
N LEU A 30 33.07 -31.93 -36.99
CA LEU A 30 33.31 -30.57 -37.48
C LEU A 30 32.96 -30.50 -38.97
N HIS A 31 32.46 -29.35 -39.47
CA HIS A 31 33.30 -28.46 -40.29
C HIS A 31 32.62 -27.12 -40.72
N LYS A 32 33.51 -26.20 -41.12
CA LYS A 32 33.47 -25.06 -42.07
C LYS A 32 32.18 -24.88 -42.91
N GLY A 33 31.79 -23.67 -43.36
CA GLY A 33 32.43 -22.34 -43.28
C GLY A 33 31.85 -21.37 -44.34
N PHE A 34 32.43 -20.16 -44.49
CA PHE A 34 31.93 -19.01 -45.29
C PHE A 34 30.62 -18.36 -44.76
N GLY A 35 30.31 -17.07 -44.92
CA GLY A 35 30.99 -15.97 -45.64
C GLY A 35 30.25 -15.59 -46.94
N LEU A 36 29.84 -14.34 -47.23
CA LEU A 36 30.00 -13.05 -46.53
C LEU A 36 28.59 -12.47 -46.17
N HIS A 37 28.14 -11.22 -46.34
CA HIS A 37 28.69 -9.93 -46.81
C HIS A 37 27.91 -8.74 -46.18
N HIS A 38 28.53 -7.56 -46.08
CA HIS A 38 27.85 -6.30 -45.71
C HIS A 38 27.47 -5.48 -46.95
N HIS A 39 26.36 -4.74 -46.91
CA HIS A 39 26.22 -3.52 -47.72
C HIS A 39 25.36 -2.44 -47.05
N ARG A 40 25.89 -1.21 -46.99
CA ARG A 40 25.13 0.00 -46.66
C ARG A 40 24.33 0.46 -47.89
N ARG A 41 23.18 1.10 -47.66
CA ARG A 41 22.82 2.35 -48.36
C ARG A 41 22.06 3.29 -47.43
N ARG A 42 22.41 4.59 -47.49
CA ARG A 42 21.64 5.68 -46.88
C ARG A 42 20.52 6.08 -47.84
N HIS A 43 19.39 6.51 -47.31
CA HIS A 43 18.56 7.51 -47.98
C HIS A 43 18.30 8.68 -47.01
N SER A 44 18.48 9.89 -47.52
CA SER A 44 18.21 11.14 -46.83
C SER A 44 17.06 11.84 -47.55
N ALA A 45 16.02 12.19 -46.82
CA ALA A 45 14.99 13.12 -47.26
C ALA A 45 14.61 14.00 -46.06
N ALA A 46 14.65 15.31 -46.23
CA ALA A 46 14.20 16.27 -45.25
C ALA A 46 13.14 17.16 -45.91
N HIS A 47 11.97 17.32 -45.29
CA HIS A 47 11.02 18.36 -45.68
C HIS A 47 10.22 18.90 -44.50
N PHE A 48 10.19 20.23 -44.45
CA PHE A 48 9.21 21.14 -43.86
C PHE A 48 8.52 20.82 -42.53
N SER A 49 8.88 21.65 -41.55
CA SER A 49 8.01 22.03 -40.44
C SER A 49 6.65 22.56 -40.94
N ARG A 50 5.57 22.19 -40.24
CA ARG A 50 4.29 22.89 -40.29
C ARG A 50 3.72 22.99 -38.89
N ARG A 51 3.81 24.19 -38.27
CA ARG A 51 3.15 24.49 -36.99
C ARG A 51 1.66 24.17 -37.08
N ARG A 52 1.12 23.44 -36.10
CA ARG A 52 -0.31 23.42 -35.77
C ARG A 52 -0.45 23.66 -34.28
N THR A 53 -1.15 24.74 -33.94
CA THR A 53 -1.68 24.99 -32.59
C THR A 53 -2.79 23.98 -32.33
N ALA A 54 -2.70 23.23 -31.22
CA ALA A 54 -3.74 22.31 -30.76
C ALA A 54 -4.26 22.81 -29.40
N SER A 55 -5.55 23.12 -29.34
CA SER A 55 -6.20 23.77 -28.19
C SER A 55 -6.97 22.77 -27.34
N VAL A 56 -6.60 22.65 -26.06
CA VAL A 56 -7.44 22.40 -24.85
C VAL A 56 -8.30 21.12 -24.79
N SER A 57 -8.75 20.53 -25.89
CA SER A 57 -9.71 19.42 -25.94
C SER A 57 -9.13 18.03 -25.58
N ALA A 58 -7.81 17.93 -25.37
CA ALA A 58 -7.10 16.66 -25.17
C ALA A 58 -7.17 16.11 -23.72
N VAL A 59 -7.98 16.71 -22.85
CA VAL A 59 -8.09 16.35 -21.42
C VAL A 59 -8.98 15.11 -21.20
N LEU A 60 -9.87 14.77 -22.16
CA LEU A 60 -10.89 13.73 -21.98
C LEU A 60 -10.55 12.38 -22.64
N GLU A 61 -9.77 12.36 -23.73
CA GLU A 61 -9.54 11.15 -24.55
C GLU A 61 -8.33 10.30 -24.09
N ALA A 62 -7.79 10.55 -22.90
CA ALA A 62 -6.55 9.91 -22.42
C ALA A 62 -6.76 8.66 -21.52
N ASN A 63 -7.97 8.45 -20.99
CA ASN A 63 -8.26 7.44 -19.96
C ASN A 63 -8.96 6.16 -20.49
N GLU A 64 -9.43 6.12 -21.74
CA GLU A 64 -10.08 4.93 -22.33
C GLU A 64 -9.08 3.85 -22.77
N ALA A 65 -8.31 3.30 -21.82
CA ALA A 65 -7.44 2.15 -22.06
C ALA A 65 -7.30 1.26 -20.81
N SER A 66 -8.12 0.21 -20.75
CA SER A 66 -8.10 -0.88 -19.75
C SER A 66 -8.68 -0.59 -18.35
N CYS A 67 -9.79 0.15 -18.29
CA CYS A 67 -10.83 -0.19 -17.32
C CYS A 67 -11.22 -1.66 -17.51
N SER A 68 -10.87 -2.53 -16.56
CA SER A 68 -11.44 -3.88 -16.53
C SER A 68 -12.89 -3.75 -16.09
N ALA A 69 -13.82 -4.12 -16.96
CA ALA A 69 -15.24 -4.08 -16.67
C ALA A 69 -15.53 -4.82 -15.36
N THR A 70 -15.93 -4.06 -14.35
CA THR A 70 -16.72 -4.56 -13.23
C THR A 70 -18.07 -5.06 -13.75
N ASP A 71 -18.69 -6.01 -13.06
CA ASP A 71 -20.04 -6.46 -13.43
C ASP A 71 -21.05 -5.34 -13.17
N LEU A 72 -21.29 -4.50 -14.19
CA LEU A 72 -22.30 -3.43 -14.22
C LEU A 72 -23.74 -3.93 -14.00
N ASN A 73 -23.94 -5.26 -13.96
CA ASN A 73 -25.21 -5.91 -13.63
C ASN A 73 -25.28 -6.42 -12.17
N SER A 74 -24.22 -6.30 -11.37
CA SER A 74 -24.25 -6.66 -9.95
C SER A 74 -24.98 -5.59 -9.14
N PRO A 75 -25.88 -5.97 -8.21
CA PRO A 75 -26.53 -5.00 -7.33
C PRO A 75 -25.49 -4.26 -6.46
N PRO A 76 -25.71 -2.98 -6.12
CA PRO A 76 -24.76 -2.20 -5.34
C PRO A 76 -24.69 -2.66 -3.89
N VAL A 77 -23.51 -2.51 -3.30
CA VAL A 77 -23.25 -2.81 -1.88
C VAL A 77 -23.67 -1.60 -1.05
N ARG A 78 -24.90 -1.63 -0.55
CA ARG A 78 -25.45 -0.60 0.35
C ARG A 78 -24.87 -0.75 1.75
N ILE A 79 -24.14 0.25 2.21
CA ILE A 79 -23.57 0.35 3.56
C ILE A 79 -24.22 1.55 4.27
N VAL A 80 -24.72 1.34 5.49
CA VAL A 80 -25.17 2.43 6.36
C VAL A 80 -24.24 2.50 7.55
N ALA A 81 -23.66 3.66 7.81
CA ALA A 81 -22.93 3.96 9.04
C ALA A 81 -23.79 4.84 9.95
N LEU A 82 -23.92 4.44 11.21
CA LEU A 82 -24.52 5.25 12.27
C LEU A 82 -23.45 5.56 13.31
N VAL A 83 -23.25 6.84 13.58
CA VAL A 83 -22.18 7.39 14.40
C VAL A 83 -22.78 8.13 15.60
N GLY A 84 -22.19 7.99 16.78
CA GLY A 84 -22.54 8.82 17.93
C GLY A 84 -22.26 10.30 17.64
N ASP A 85 -23.23 11.19 17.84
CA ASP A 85 -23.06 12.61 17.52
C ASP A 85 -21.96 13.27 18.36
N GLY A 86 -21.23 14.20 17.75
CA GLY A 86 -20.05 14.85 18.34
C GLY A 86 -18.90 13.92 18.75
N SER A 87 -18.97 12.61 18.45
CA SER A 87 -17.97 11.65 18.90
C SER A 87 -16.62 11.79 18.17
N VAL A 88 -15.55 11.64 18.95
CA VAL A 88 -14.16 11.88 18.52
C VAL A 88 -13.45 10.54 18.27
N SER A 89 -12.71 10.46 17.17
CA SER A 89 -11.92 9.29 16.78
C SER A 89 -10.48 9.36 17.31
N PRO A 90 -9.77 8.23 17.42
CA PRO A 90 -8.34 8.22 17.76
C PRO A 90 -7.44 8.83 16.66
N LEU A 91 -7.98 9.16 15.48
CA LEU A 91 -7.23 9.69 14.34
C LEU A 91 -7.03 11.21 14.50
N LYS A 92 -6.05 11.57 15.34
CA LYS A 92 -5.68 12.96 15.70
C LYS A 92 -6.88 13.85 16.10
N SER A 93 -7.86 13.25 16.80
CA SER A 93 -9.09 13.91 17.24
C SER A 93 -10.05 14.40 16.13
N ALA A 94 -9.95 13.88 14.90
CA ALA A 94 -11.00 14.05 13.91
C ALA A 94 -12.32 13.41 14.39
N THR A 95 -13.48 13.97 14.03
CA THR A 95 -14.76 13.37 14.42
C THR A 95 -15.01 12.06 13.68
N TRP A 96 -15.73 11.12 14.30
CA TRP A 96 -16.10 9.88 13.62
C TRP A 96 -17.00 10.13 12.40
N LEU A 97 -17.76 11.23 12.36
CA LEU A 97 -18.54 11.65 11.20
C LEU A 97 -17.61 11.94 10.01
N GLU A 98 -16.59 12.78 10.18
CA GLU A 98 -15.60 13.10 9.14
C GLU A 98 -14.87 11.84 8.67
N VAL A 99 -14.42 10.98 9.60
CA VAL A 99 -13.71 9.74 9.28
C VAL A 99 -14.59 8.77 8.48
N MET A 100 -15.88 8.64 8.82
CA MET A 100 -16.80 7.75 8.11
C MET A 100 -17.24 8.31 6.75
N VAL A 101 -17.40 9.64 6.61
CA VAL A 101 -17.66 10.29 5.31
C VAL A 101 -16.46 10.14 4.39
N HIS A 102 -15.25 10.37 4.89
CA HIS A 102 -14.01 10.14 4.15
C HIS A 102 -13.85 8.66 3.73
N THR A 103 -14.20 7.73 4.63
CA THR A 103 -14.23 6.29 4.31
C THR A 103 -15.23 5.97 3.19
N ALA A 104 -16.41 6.61 3.19
CA ALA A 104 -17.43 6.44 2.15
C ALA A 104 -16.95 6.90 0.76
N GLU A 105 -16.18 7.98 0.69
CA GLU A 105 -15.53 8.42 -0.54
C GLU A 105 -14.42 7.45 -0.97
N ARG A 106 -13.51 7.08 -0.05
CA ARG A 106 -12.38 6.17 -0.32
C ARG A 106 -12.79 4.72 -0.64
N LEU A 107 -14.04 4.32 -0.40
CA LEU A 107 -14.59 3.03 -0.84
C LEU A 107 -14.90 3.00 -2.34
N LYS A 108 -15.36 4.11 -2.94
CA LYS A 108 -15.71 4.17 -4.38
C LYS A 108 -14.49 3.96 -5.28
N TRP A 109 -13.30 4.30 -4.80
CA TRP A 109 -12.02 4.03 -5.46
C TRP A 109 -11.69 2.53 -5.60
N VAL A 110 -12.41 1.66 -4.87
CA VAL A 110 -12.29 0.20 -4.95
C VAL A 110 -13.33 -0.39 -5.92
N ASP A 111 -14.56 0.14 -5.86
CA ASP A 111 -15.72 -0.29 -6.66
C ASP A 111 -16.78 0.82 -6.59
N GLU A 112 -17.15 1.43 -7.73
CA GLU A 112 -18.11 2.55 -7.76
C GLU A 112 -19.51 2.14 -7.25
N ALA A 113 -19.84 0.85 -7.29
CA ALA A 113 -21.09 0.30 -6.79
C ALA A 113 -21.05 0.00 -5.28
N TYR A 114 -20.07 0.52 -4.53
CA TYR A 114 -20.11 0.59 -3.07
C TYR A 114 -20.71 1.93 -2.63
N GLU A 115 -21.93 1.87 -2.09
CA GLU A 115 -22.70 3.05 -1.68
C GLU A 115 -22.81 3.10 -0.15
N MET A 116 -21.91 3.85 0.48
CA MET A 116 -21.91 4.10 1.91
C MET A 116 -22.58 5.44 2.24
N LEU A 117 -23.56 5.41 3.15
CA LEU A 117 -24.25 6.58 3.68
C LEU A 117 -23.98 6.71 5.19
N VAL A 118 -23.73 7.92 5.67
CA VAL A 118 -23.33 8.20 7.05
C VAL A 118 -24.39 9.04 7.75
N PHE A 119 -24.76 8.65 8.96
CA PHE A 119 -25.78 9.30 9.79
C PHE A 119 -25.26 9.47 11.22
N THR A 120 -25.69 10.53 11.89
CA THR A 120 -25.48 10.77 13.32
C THR A 120 -26.71 10.34 14.14
N ASP A 121 -26.53 9.99 15.41
CA ASP A 121 -27.64 9.50 16.25
C ASP A 121 -28.51 10.60 16.87
N ASN A 122 -28.03 11.86 16.90
CA ASN A 122 -28.85 13.05 17.20
C ASN A 122 -30.12 13.15 16.32
N LEU A 123 -30.11 12.54 15.13
CA LEU A 123 -31.26 12.47 14.23
C LEU A 123 -32.45 11.73 14.84
N LEU A 124 -32.21 10.84 15.80
CA LEU A 124 -33.21 9.95 16.39
C LEU A 124 -34.11 10.64 17.43
N GLU A 125 -33.69 11.80 17.95
CA GLU A 125 -34.46 12.60 18.91
C GLU A 125 -35.57 13.44 18.24
N CYS A 126 -35.48 13.65 16.91
CA CYS A 126 -36.39 14.51 16.16
C CYS A 126 -37.21 13.73 15.12
N ASN A 127 -38.53 13.94 15.08
CA ASN A 127 -39.43 13.46 14.01
C ASN A 127 -39.18 14.17 12.67
N SER A 128 -37.97 14.03 12.15
CA SER A 128 -37.46 14.67 10.95
C SER A 128 -37.65 13.77 9.71
N PRO A 129 -37.69 14.34 8.50
CA PRO A 129 -37.60 13.57 7.25
C PRO A 129 -36.35 12.66 7.21
N THR A 130 -35.30 13.01 7.95
CA THR A 130 -34.04 12.27 8.02
C THR A 130 -34.16 10.93 8.74
N ILE A 131 -35.06 10.79 9.74
CA ILE A 131 -35.35 9.46 10.33
C ILE A 131 -35.99 8.55 9.28
N GLU A 132 -36.99 9.03 8.53
CA GLU A 132 -37.66 8.20 7.51
C GLU A 132 -36.73 7.88 6.33
N ASN A 133 -35.77 8.77 6.02
CA ASN A 133 -34.65 8.47 5.14
C ASN A 133 -33.81 7.31 5.70
N LEU A 134 -33.30 7.41 6.93
CA LEU A 134 -32.51 6.34 7.57
C LEU A 134 -33.27 5.00 7.62
N LYS A 135 -34.56 5.02 8.00
CA LYS A 135 -35.42 3.82 7.99
C LYS A 135 -35.59 3.21 6.60
N ARG A 136 -35.60 4.02 5.53
CA ARG A 136 -35.65 3.53 4.15
C ARG A 136 -34.33 2.85 3.77
N GLU A 137 -33.21 3.53 3.98
CA GLU A 137 -31.89 3.00 3.60
C GLU A 137 -31.54 1.72 4.38
N LEU A 138 -31.88 1.64 5.67
CA LEU A 138 -31.71 0.42 6.49
C LEU A 138 -32.50 -0.80 5.97
N ARG A 139 -33.59 -0.64 5.21
CA ARG A 139 -34.32 -1.76 4.58
C ARG A 139 -33.56 -2.38 3.41
N HIS A 140 -32.60 -1.64 2.84
CA HIS A 140 -31.81 -2.04 1.68
C HIS A 140 -30.31 -2.21 2.03
N ALA A 141 -29.92 -1.90 3.27
CA ALA A 141 -28.56 -2.04 3.78
C ALA A 141 -28.08 -3.50 3.77
N SER A 142 -26.94 -3.73 3.13
CA SER A 142 -26.21 -5.01 3.16
C SER A 142 -25.24 -5.09 4.35
N ILE A 143 -24.79 -3.93 4.83
CA ILE A 143 -23.97 -3.77 6.05
C ILE A 143 -24.50 -2.57 6.85
N LEU A 144 -24.65 -2.74 8.17
CA LEU A 144 -24.76 -1.66 9.14
C LEU A 144 -23.46 -1.57 9.94
N VAL A 145 -22.85 -0.40 9.96
CA VAL A 145 -21.66 -0.05 10.76
C VAL A 145 -22.12 0.86 11.88
N ILE A 146 -21.77 0.55 13.13
CA ILE A 146 -22.13 1.35 14.29
C ILE A 146 -20.86 1.77 15.01
N VAL A 147 -20.67 3.07 15.23
CA VAL A 147 -19.42 3.63 15.79
C VAL A 147 -19.73 4.63 16.90
N ALA A 148 -19.05 4.48 18.05
CA ALA A 148 -19.18 5.34 19.22
C ALA A 148 -20.62 5.53 19.77
N LEU A 149 -21.53 4.59 19.51
CA LEU A 149 -22.95 4.72 19.85
C LEU A 149 -23.24 4.34 21.31
N ALA A 150 -23.32 5.35 22.19
CA ALA A 150 -23.51 5.17 23.64
C ALA A 150 -24.91 5.56 24.16
N ASN A 151 -25.65 6.43 23.46
CA ASN A 151 -26.99 6.89 23.87
C ASN A 151 -27.98 5.71 23.92
N GLN A 152 -28.66 5.53 25.07
CA GLN A 152 -29.55 4.40 25.32
C GLN A 152 -30.80 4.41 24.44
N GLU A 153 -31.31 5.58 24.07
CA GLU A 153 -32.46 5.70 23.18
C GLU A 153 -32.07 5.32 21.76
N SER A 154 -30.92 5.82 21.29
CA SER A 154 -30.32 5.46 20.00
C SER A 154 -30.04 3.95 19.89
N VAL A 155 -29.42 3.37 20.92
CA VAL A 155 -29.16 1.92 21.01
C VAL A 155 -30.46 1.11 20.92
N LYS A 156 -31.49 1.49 21.69
CA LYS A 156 -32.81 0.83 21.66
C LYS A 156 -33.49 0.96 20.30
N TRP A 157 -33.37 2.13 19.66
CA TRP A 157 -33.88 2.37 18.31
C TRP A 157 -33.18 1.46 17.30
N VAL A 158 -31.86 1.34 17.35
CA VAL A 158 -31.08 0.47 16.46
C VAL A 158 -31.47 -1.00 16.63
N LEU A 159 -31.56 -1.50 17.86
CA LEU A 159 -32.00 -2.88 18.15
C LEU A 159 -33.42 -3.18 17.65
N THR A 160 -34.25 -2.14 17.48
CA THR A 160 -35.61 -2.25 16.93
C THR A 160 -35.60 -2.22 15.39
N ASN A 161 -34.76 -1.40 14.76
CA ASN A 161 -34.83 -1.12 13.31
C ASN A 161 -33.81 -1.90 12.45
N SER A 162 -32.75 -2.48 13.03
CA SER A 162 -31.68 -3.16 12.29
C SER A 162 -31.87 -4.67 12.07
N GLN A 163 -32.93 -5.28 12.64
CA GLN A 163 -33.05 -6.74 12.81
C GLN A 163 -32.90 -7.54 11.50
N ASN A 164 -33.37 -7.00 10.38
CA ASN A 164 -33.33 -7.66 9.06
C ASN A 164 -31.97 -7.58 8.36
N ILE A 165 -31.06 -6.71 8.81
CA ILE A 165 -29.76 -6.49 8.15
C ILE A 165 -28.86 -7.70 8.40
N PRO A 166 -28.25 -8.31 7.35
CA PRO A 166 -27.51 -9.56 7.50
C PRO A 166 -26.14 -9.40 8.17
N ASN A 167 -25.52 -8.22 8.01
CA ASN A 167 -24.22 -7.87 8.56
C ASN A 167 -24.31 -6.58 9.38
N ILE A 168 -24.02 -6.66 10.67
CA ILE A 168 -23.97 -5.55 11.63
C ILE A 168 -22.63 -5.64 12.36
N ILE A 169 -21.82 -4.58 12.30
CA ILE A 169 -20.53 -4.49 12.99
C ILE A 169 -20.52 -3.24 13.89
N CYS A 170 -20.10 -3.43 15.15
CA CYS A 170 -20.14 -2.41 16.20
C CYS A 170 -18.71 -2.14 16.69
N PHE A 171 -18.33 -0.87 16.74
CA PHE A 171 -17.04 -0.39 17.22
C PHE A 171 -17.24 0.70 18.28
N ASP A 172 -16.47 0.66 19.36
CA ASP A 172 -16.44 1.68 20.43
C ASP A 172 -17.82 2.07 21.01
N SER A 173 -18.80 1.17 20.87
CA SER A 173 -20.23 1.41 21.13
C SER A 173 -20.74 0.63 22.34
N SER A 174 -21.97 0.91 22.76
CA SER A 174 -22.64 0.23 23.89
C SER A 174 -22.56 -1.31 23.79
N PRO A 175 -22.13 -2.02 24.85
CA PRO A 175 -21.94 -3.49 24.83
C PRO A 175 -23.26 -4.29 24.77
N THR A 176 -24.40 -3.61 24.69
CA THR A 176 -25.71 -4.20 24.40
C THR A 176 -25.94 -4.41 22.90
N LEU A 177 -25.18 -3.71 22.06
CA LEU A 177 -25.11 -3.96 20.62
C LEU A 177 -24.18 -5.15 20.37
N THR A 178 -24.57 -6.04 19.47
CA THR A 178 -23.84 -7.29 19.20
C THR A 178 -23.55 -7.45 17.72
N ASN A 179 -22.34 -7.91 17.42
CA ASN A 179 -21.91 -8.17 16.04
C ASN A 179 -22.72 -9.33 15.45
N LYS A 180 -23.13 -9.16 14.19
CA LYS A 180 -23.93 -10.12 13.44
C LYS A 180 -23.35 -10.21 12.04
N LEU A 181 -22.97 -11.39 11.55
CA LEU A 181 -22.45 -11.54 10.18
C LEU A 181 -23.08 -12.73 9.48
N GLY A 182 -23.36 -12.60 8.18
CA GLY A 182 -24.00 -13.63 7.38
C GLY A 182 -25.35 -14.10 7.92
N GLY A 183 -26.05 -13.24 8.65
CA GLY A 183 -27.33 -13.51 9.34
C GLY A 183 -27.23 -13.91 10.82
N SER A 184 -26.05 -14.32 11.31
CA SER A 184 -25.87 -14.89 12.66
C SER A 184 -25.21 -13.94 13.64
N PHE A 185 -25.73 -13.83 14.86
CA PHE A 185 -25.08 -13.11 15.97
C PHE A 185 -23.81 -13.84 16.44
N ILE A 186 -22.79 -13.08 16.80
CA ILE A 186 -21.46 -13.58 17.16
C ILE A 186 -21.23 -13.36 18.66
N GLN A 187 -21.17 -14.46 19.41
CA GLN A 187 -20.83 -14.44 20.82
C GLN A 187 -19.32 -14.42 21.00
N THR A 188 -18.76 -13.23 21.22
CA THR A 188 -17.39 -13.08 21.72
C THR A 188 -17.36 -13.46 23.21
N GLU A 189 -16.91 -14.68 23.54
CA GLU A 189 -16.72 -15.10 24.92
C GLU A 189 -15.75 -14.17 25.65
N THR A 190 -16.24 -13.47 26.68
CA THR A 190 -15.40 -12.75 27.65
C THR A 190 -14.43 -13.75 28.29
N LYS A 191 -13.12 -13.46 28.29
CA LYS A 191 -12.08 -14.33 28.85
C LYS A 191 -12.30 -14.58 30.36
N GLY A 192 -13.07 -15.62 30.72
CA GLY A 192 -13.46 -15.78 32.12
C GLY A 192 -14.44 -16.90 32.46
N ASN A 193 -14.32 -18.12 31.90
CA ASN A 193 -14.72 -19.33 32.64
C ASN A 193 -14.11 -20.62 32.08
N ILE A 194 -13.76 -21.55 32.97
CA ILE A 194 -13.02 -22.79 32.63
C ILE A 194 -13.91 -23.86 31.96
N PHE A 195 -15.22 -23.66 31.93
CA PHE A 195 -16.21 -24.64 31.48
C PHE A 195 -16.45 -24.71 29.96
N SER A 196 -16.00 -23.74 29.14
CA SER A 196 -16.34 -23.71 27.71
C SER A 196 -15.62 -24.75 26.83
N LYS A 197 -14.60 -25.45 27.35
CA LYS A 197 -13.86 -26.52 26.64
C LYS A 197 -14.69 -27.73 26.18
N VAL A 198 -15.91 -27.89 26.69
CA VAL A 198 -16.84 -28.94 26.23
C VAL A 198 -17.68 -28.46 25.02
N ALA A 199 -17.80 -27.16 24.81
CA ALA A 199 -18.56 -26.56 23.69
C ALA A 199 -17.74 -26.42 22.39
N GLU A 200 -16.42 -26.49 22.46
CA GLU A 200 -15.52 -26.39 21.29
C GLU A 200 -15.75 -27.53 20.28
N LEU A 201 -16.21 -28.70 20.73
CA LEU A 201 -16.33 -29.91 19.89
C LEU A 201 -17.56 -29.94 18.96
N SER A 202 -18.43 -28.92 19.01
CA SER A 202 -19.74 -28.90 18.36
C SER A 202 -20.05 -27.62 17.55
N ARG A 203 -19.06 -26.75 17.33
CA ARG A 203 -19.28 -25.50 16.57
C ARG A 203 -19.47 -25.79 15.06
N PRO A 204 -20.47 -25.17 14.39
CA PRO A 204 -20.56 -25.23 12.93
C PRO A 204 -19.40 -24.45 12.31
N LYS A 205 -18.74 -24.99 11.28
CA LYS A 205 -17.59 -24.35 10.60
C LYS A 205 -17.82 -22.87 10.22
N LYS A 206 -19.04 -22.52 9.79
CA LYS A 206 -19.43 -21.14 9.44
C LYS A 206 -19.36 -20.17 10.64
N ALA A 207 -19.51 -20.66 11.86
CA ALA A 207 -19.33 -19.85 13.07
C ALA A 207 -17.84 -19.57 13.32
N ASP A 208 -16.97 -20.58 13.18
CA ASP A 208 -15.51 -20.41 13.34
C ASP A 208 -14.94 -19.45 12.29
N GLU A 209 -15.35 -19.58 11.03
CA GLU A 209 -15.05 -18.63 9.94
C GLU A 209 -15.47 -17.19 10.30
N SER A 210 -16.67 -17.03 10.88
CA SER A 210 -17.19 -15.71 11.27
C SER A 210 -16.47 -15.11 12.48
N ILE A 211 -16.00 -15.96 13.41
CA ILE A 211 -15.14 -15.56 14.54
C ILE A 211 -13.76 -15.12 14.03
N GLU A 212 -13.17 -15.82 13.06
CA GLU A 212 -11.91 -15.39 12.45
C GLU A 212 -12.03 -14.06 11.68
N VAL A 213 -13.15 -13.83 10.99
CA VAL A 213 -13.45 -12.54 10.35
C VAL A 213 -13.54 -11.42 11.39
N VAL A 214 -14.33 -11.58 12.46
CA VAL A 214 -14.42 -10.54 13.53
C VAL A 214 -13.06 -10.31 14.19
N ARG A 215 -12.29 -11.35 14.49
CA ARG A 215 -10.93 -11.22 15.05
C ARG A 215 -10.04 -10.37 14.14
N THR A 216 -10.05 -10.64 12.83
CA THR A 216 -9.25 -9.91 11.83
C THR A 216 -9.69 -8.44 11.70
N ILE A 217 -11.00 -8.18 11.81
CA ILE A 217 -11.59 -6.84 11.82
C ILE A 217 -11.18 -6.06 13.08
N SER A 218 -11.24 -6.67 14.27
CA SER A 218 -10.76 -6.05 15.51
C SER A 218 -9.26 -5.76 15.46
N GLU A 219 -8.43 -6.71 15.01
CA GLU A 219 -6.98 -6.54 14.83
C GLU A 219 -6.62 -5.46 13.77
N ALA A 220 -7.56 -5.03 12.94
CA ALA A 220 -7.43 -3.86 12.08
C ALA A 220 -7.93 -2.57 12.76
N TRP A 221 -9.07 -2.60 13.44
CA TRP A 221 -9.61 -1.43 14.16
C TRP A 221 -8.66 -0.88 15.22
N GLU A 222 -8.01 -1.75 16.00
CA GLU A 222 -7.01 -1.39 17.02
C GLU A 222 -5.73 -0.77 16.44
N ARG A 223 -5.55 -0.77 15.11
CA ARG A 223 -4.45 -0.06 14.42
C ARG A 223 -4.80 1.39 14.06
N HIS A 224 -6.01 1.84 14.39
CA HIS A 224 -6.46 3.25 14.45
C HIS A 224 -6.06 4.11 13.23
N ASN A 225 -6.30 3.63 12.01
CA ASN A 225 -6.00 4.34 10.77
C ASN A 225 -7.07 4.10 9.69
N SER A 226 -7.17 5.03 8.74
CA SER A 226 -8.24 5.06 7.74
C SER A 226 -8.22 3.90 6.75
N ASP A 227 -7.03 3.41 6.39
CA ASP A 227 -6.91 2.26 5.49
C ASP A 227 -7.35 0.96 6.16
N ASP A 228 -7.06 0.77 7.44
CA ASP A 228 -7.60 -0.34 8.21
C ASP A 228 -9.12 -0.21 8.47
N ILE A 229 -9.64 0.99 8.71
CA ILE A 229 -11.10 1.24 8.82
C ILE A 229 -11.81 0.85 7.51
N ARG A 230 -11.28 1.29 6.36
CA ARG A 230 -11.78 0.90 5.03
C ARG A 230 -11.66 -0.60 4.81
N PHE A 231 -10.53 -1.20 5.19
CA PHE A 231 -10.26 -2.63 5.06
C PHE A 231 -11.22 -3.50 5.90
N CYS A 232 -11.59 -3.09 7.11
CA CYS A 232 -12.63 -3.75 7.92
C CYS A 232 -13.94 -3.95 7.13
N LEU A 233 -14.37 -2.93 6.40
CA LEU A 233 -15.57 -2.99 5.57
C LEU A 233 -15.36 -3.92 4.36
N LEU A 234 -14.22 -3.81 3.67
CA LEU A 234 -13.89 -4.67 2.53
C LEU A 234 -13.82 -6.16 2.91
N ILE A 235 -13.37 -6.52 4.13
CA ILE A 235 -13.44 -7.91 4.63
C ILE A 235 -14.89 -8.40 4.65
N ILE A 236 -15.82 -7.61 5.21
CA ILE A 236 -17.23 -7.99 5.34
C ILE A 236 -17.86 -8.18 3.94
N VAL A 237 -17.57 -7.27 3.00
CA VAL A 237 -18.01 -7.40 1.60
C VAL A 237 -17.49 -8.69 0.99
N ASN A 238 -16.18 -8.95 1.12
CA ASN A 238 -15.52 -10.13 0.55
C ASN A 238 -16.03 -11.47 1.14
N ALA A 239 -16.34 -11.50 2.44
CA ALA A 239 -16.75 -12.70 3.15
C ALA A 239 -18.25 -13.02 3.03
N TYR A 240 -19.13 -12.01 2.89
CA TYR A 240 -20.58 -12.20 2.99
C TYR A 240 -21.41 -11.63 1.84
N ILE A 241 -20.82 -10.91 0.88
CA ILE A 241 -21.56 -10.20 -0.19
C ILE A 241 -21.04 -10.58 -1.59
N ARG A 242 -19.81 -10.17 -1.94
CA ARG A 242 -19.15 -10.55 -3.21
C ARG A 242 -17.63 -10.47 -3.08
N PRO A 243 -16.86 -11.31 -3.81
CA PRO A 243 -15.39 -11.24 -3.78
C PRO A 243 -14.86 -9.85 -4.14
N VAL A 244 -13.96 -9.32 -3.33
CA VAL A 244 -13.34 -8.00 -3.54
C VAL A 244 -11.97 -8.20 -4.20
N PRO A 245 -11.71 -7.68 -5.43
CA PRO A 245 -10.48 -7.98 -6.18
C PRO A 245 -9.17 -7.72 -5.42
N ILE A 246 -9.06 -6.60 -4.69
CA ILE A 246 -7.86 -6.27 -3.90
C ILE A 246 -7.62 -7.24 -2.72
N LEU A 247 -8.62 -8.01 -2.31
CA LEU A 247 -8.54 -9.01 -1.24
C LEU A 247 -8.44 -10.47 -1.75
N GLN A 248 -8.37 -10.71 -3.07
CA GLN A 248 -8.25 -12.07 -3.61
C GLN A 248 -6.94 -12.76 -3.19
N ASN A 249 -5.91 -11.99 -2.80
CA ASN A 249 -4.56 -12.45 -2.49
C ASN A 249 -4.40 -13.10 -1.09
N LEU A 250 -5.49 -13.61 -0.50
CA LEU A 250 -5.54 -14.28 0.81
C LEU A 250 -4.92 -15.69 0.82
N ARG A 251 -3.59 -15.77 0.59
CA ARG A 251 -2.70 -16.95 0.61
C ARG A 251 -3.11 -18.12 -0.31
N ALA A 252 -2.18 -18.52 -1.18
CA ALA A 252 -2.37 -19.63 -2.11
C ALA A 252 -2.80 -20.94 -1.42
N LYS A 253 -3.81 -21.60 -2.00
CA LYS A 253 -4.51 -22.74 -1.39
C LYS A 253 -4.16 -24.06 -2.11
N GLY A 254 -3.31 -24.87 -1.49
CA GLY A 254 -3.20 -26.31 -1.77
C GLY A 254 -1.87 -26.81 -2.32
N PHE A 255 -1.89 -28.04 -2.83
CA PHE A 255 -0.70 -28.81 -3.24
C PHE A 255 -0.03 -28.29 -4.51
N SER A 256 -0.75 -27.57 -5.39
CA SER A 256 -0.23 -26.98 -6.64
C SER A 256 0.93 -26.02 -6.37
N THR A 257 0.72 -25.05 -5.48
CA THR A 257 1.75 -24.09 -5.03
C THR A 257 2.97 -24.77 -4.43
N LEU A 258 2.77 -25.74 -3.53
CA LEU A 258 3.88 -26.47 -2.91
C LEU A 258 4.70 -27.25 -3.96
N ASN A 259 4.03 -27.88 -4.92
CA ASN A 259 4.68 -28.57 -6.04
C ASN A 259 5.47 -27.58 -6.93
N CYS A 260 4.91 -26.42 -7.27
CA CYS A 260 5.60 -25.37 -8.01
C CYS A 260 6.86 -24.89 -7.26
N MET A 261 6.73 -24.59 -5.97
CA MET A 261 7.83 -24.12 -5.12
C MET A 261 8.96 -25.16 -5.04
N VAL A 262 8.65 -26.40 -4.69
CA VAL A 262 9.67 -27.46 -4.56
C VAL A 262 10.33 -27.78 -5.89
N LYS A 263 9.56 -27.88 -6.99
CA LYS A 263 10.08 -28.21 -8.32
C LYS A 263 10.98 -27.14 -8.90
N ASN A 264 10.62 -25.86 -8.76
CA ASN A 264 11.28 -24.76 -9.46
C ASN A 264 12.28 -23.97 -8.57
N CYS A 265 12.13 -24.03 -7.24
CA CYS A 265 12.87 -23.19 -6.28
C CYS A 265 13.48 -23.98 -5.11
N GLY A 266 13.61 -25.31 -5.22
CA GLY A 266 14.05 -26.19 -4.13
C GLY A 266 15.38 -25.79 -3.47
N SER A 267 16.35 -25.26 -4.23
CA SER A 267 17.63 -24.79 -3.68
C SER A 267 17.51 -23.46 -2.93
N GLN A 268 16.74 -22.49 -3.43
CA GLN A 268 16.49 -21.23 -2.71
C GLN A 268 15.67 -21.47 -1.43
N ILE A 269 14.74 -22.42 -1.46
CA ILE A 269 14.02 -22.90 -0.28
C ILE A 269 15.01 -23.46 0.74
N LEU A 270 15.88 -24.41 0.35
CA LEU A 270 16.87 -25.00 1.26
C LEU A 270 17.82 -23.93 1.84
N ASN A 271 18.34 -23.02 1.02
CA ASN A 271 19.21 -21.93 1.46
C ASN A 271 18.52 -21.00 2.48
N CYS A 272 17.26 -20.62 2.22
CA CYS A 272 16.44 -19.84 3.15
C CYS A 272 16.19 -20.57 4.48
N LEU A 273 16.02 -21.90 4.45
CA LEU A 273 15.77 -22.71 5.65
C LEU A 273 17.04 -22.98 6.47
N LEU A 274 18.22 -22.87 5.87
CA LEU A 274 19.48 -22.90 6.59
C LEU A 274 19.76 -21.53 7.24
N ASP A 275 19.48 -20.43 6.53
CA ASP A 275 19.59 -19.06 7.06
C ASP A 275 18.66 -18.81 8.28
N PRO A 276 19.21 -18.37 9.43
CA PRO A 276 18.40 -17.95 10.57
C PRO A 276 17.48 -16.75 10.26
N ASN A 277 17.91 -15.81 9.43
CA ASN A 277 17.13 -14.60 9.15
C ASN A 277 15.96 -14.90 8.21
N CYS A 278 16.18 -15.58 7.09
CA CYS A 278 15.09 -15.98 6.19
C CYS A 278 14.07 -16.91 6.90
N ARG A 279 14.49 -17.81 7.80
CA ARG A 279 13.56 -18.54 8.66
C ARG A 279 12.70 -17.64 9.56
N LYS A 280 13.28 -16.64 10.22
CA LYS A 280 12.53 -15.66 11.01
C LYS A 280 11.55 -14.86 10.15
N ALA A 281 11.98 -14.44 8.96
CA ALA A 281 11.12 -13.77 7.98
C ALA A 281 9.90 -14.65 7.64
N LEU A 282 10.12 -15.91 7.25
CA LEU A 282 9.03 -16.84 6.94
C LEU A 282 8.13 -17.14 8.16
N GLN A 283 8.68 -17.23 9.36
CA GLN A 283 7.90 -17.40 10.60
C GLN A 283 6.97 -16.20 10.85
N CYS A 284 7.52 -14.99 10.79
CA CYS A 284 6.82 -13.73 10.95
C CYS A 284 5.73 -13.53 9.87
N LEU A 285 6.08 -13.75 8.60
CA LEU A 285 5.17 -13.67 7.45
C LEU A 285 4.06 -14.73 7.47
N ASN A 286 4.20 -15.81 8.24
CA ASN A 286 3.11 -16.77 8.48
C ASN A 286 2.13 -16.32 9.59
N GLN A 287 2.53 -15.38 10.45
CA GLN A 287 1.73 -14.85 11.55
C GLN A 287 0.92 -13.60 11.15
N CYS A 288 1.43 -12.77 10.24
CA CYS A 288 0.68 -11.64 9.67
C CYS A 288 -0.63 -12.10 9.01
N SER A 289 -1.61 -11.19 8.91
CA SER A 289 -2.67 -11.30 7.90
C SER A 289 -2.05 -11.17 6.49
N PRO A 290 -2.52 -11.88 5.44
CA PRO A 290 -1.92 -11.79 4.10
C PRO A 290 -2.02 -10.39 3.46
N VAL A 291 -2.96 -9.58 3.94
CA VAL A 291 -3.35 -8.27 3.43
C VAL A 291 -2.90 -7.12 4.35
N ASP A 292 -2.35 -7.42 5.52
CA ASP A 292 -1.71 -6.44 6.41
C ASP A 292 -0.31 -6.08 5.87
N GLN A 293 -0.25 -5.04 5.04
CA GLN A 293 1.00 -4.62 4.40
C GLN A 293 2.05 -4.16 5.43
N VAL A 294 1.62 -3.58 6.56
CA VAL A 294 2.51 -3.09 7.63
C VAL A 294 3.24 -4.25 8.29
N CYS A 295 2.52 -5.30 8.71
CA CYS A 295 3.13 -6.49 9.30
C CYS A 295 4.03 -7.20 8.29
N ASN A 296 3.57 -7.42 7.06
CA ASN A 296 4.36 -8.14 6.06
C ASN A 296 5.67 -7.39 5.70
N TYR A 297 5.61 -6.07 5.44
CA TYR A 297 6.83 -5.30 5.16
C TYR A 297 7.74 -5.21 6.38
N ARG A 298 7.20 -5.04 7.60
CA ARG A 298 8.01 -5.01 8.83
C ARG A 298 8.70 -6.35 9.12
N CYS A 299 8.07 -7.49 8.81
CA CYS A 299 8.72 -8.80 8.87
C CYS A 299 9.92 -8.87 7.91
N ILE A 300 9.73 -8.48 6.64
CA ILE A 300 10.79 -8.49 5.63
C ILE A 300 11.93 -7.55 6.05
N ALA A 301 11.61 -6.29 6.34
CA ALA A 301 12.57 -5.24 6.67
C ALA A 301 13.34 -5.48 7.98
N SER A 302 12.80 -6.28 8.91
CA SER A 302 13.51 -6.75 10.10
C SER A 302 14.56 -7.83 9.79
N TYR A 303 14.32 -8.64 8.76
CA TYR A 303 15.00 -9.93 8.53
C TYR A 303 15.62 -10.08 7.14
N GLU A 304 15.79 -8.98 6.39
CA GLU A 304 16.39 -8.99 5.05
C GLU A 304 17.72 -9.77 5.02
N SER A 305 17.82 -10.70 4.07
CA SER A 305 19.05 -11.44 3.76
C SER A 305 19.07 -11.78 2.27
N PRO A 306 20.25 -12.04 1.67
CA PRO A 306 20.33 -12.48 0.28
C PRO A 306 19.54 -13.77 0.01
N ASN A 307 19.43 -14.67 1.00
CA ASN A 307 18.64 -15.90 0.86
C ASN A 307 17.13 -15.63 0.86
N LEU A 308 16.66 -14.60 1.57
CA LEU A 308 15.26 -14.14 1.50
C LEU A 308 14.95 -13.49 0.15
N GLU A 309 15.86 -12.67 -0.36
CA GLU A 309 15.74 -12.09 -1.70
C GLU A 309 15.72 -13.17 -2.78
N GLU A 310 16.65 -14.12 -2.78
CA GLU A 310 16.67 -15.22 -3.76
C GLU A 310 15.43 -16.11 -3.69
N PHE A 311 14.94 -16.42 -2.48
CA PHE A 311 13.70 -17.16 -2.26
C PHE A 311 12.50 -16.43 -2.88
N SER A 312 12.28 -15.17 -2.51
CA SER A 312 11.16 -14.36 -3.01
C SER A 312 11.24 -14.14 -4.52
N LEU A 313 12.44 -13.87 -5.04
CA LEU A 313 12.72 -13.74 -6.48
C LEU A 313 12.39 -15.02 -7.25
N CYS A 314 12.67 -16.19 -6.68
CA CYS A 314 12.33 -17.45 -7.33
C CYS A 314 10.82 -17.75 -7.26
N VAL A 315 10.24 -17.69 -6.06
CA VAL A 315 8.86 -18.15 -5.77
C VAL A 315 7.82 -17.19 -6.36
N LEU A 316 7.99 -15.88 -6.16
CA LEU A 316 7.06 -14.86 -6.61
C LEU A 316 7.42 -14.36 -8.01
N GLN A 317 8.63 -13.84 -8.18
CA GLN A 317 8.95 -13.03 -9.36
C GLN A 317 9.31 -13.82 -10.63
N LYS A 318 9.92 -15.00 -10.50
CA LYS A 318 10.32 -15.85 -11.64
C LYS A 318 9.28 -16.91 -12.01
N ASN A 319 8.62 -17.51 -11.01
CA ASN A 319 7.69 -18.63 -11.23
C ASN A 319 6.22 -18.31 -10.87
N ASN A 320 5.97 -17.23 -10.12
CA ASN A 320 4.66 -16.88 -9.55
C ASN A 320 3.88 -18.09 -9.00
N CYS A 321 4.51 -18.89 -8.13
CA CYS A 321 3.91 -20.11 -7.58
C CYS A 321 2.70 -19.86 -6.66
N LEU A 322 2.39 -18.58 -6.37
CA LEU A 322 1.20 -18.16 -5.64
C LEU A 322 0.07 -17.67 -6.57
N GLU A 323 0.33 -17.57 -7.88
CA GLU A 323 -0.61 -17.13 -8.94
C GLU A 323 -1.22 -15.73 -8.70
N LEU A 324 -0.44 -14.83 -8.10
CA LEU A 324 -0.89 -13.47 -7.73
C LEU A 324 -0.65 -12.47 -8.86
N ASP A 325 -1.61 -11.58 -9.13
CA ASP A 325 -1.40 -10.38 -9.94
C ASP A 325 -2.19 -9.19 -9.39
N ALA A 326 -1.48 -8.24 -8.79
CA ALA A 326 -2.02 -6.96 -8.36
C ALA A 326 -1.86 -5.89 -9.46
N LYS A 327 -2.81 -4.96 -9.58
CA LYS A 327 -2.72 -3.80 -10.49
C LYS A 327 -2.31 -2.54 -9.73
N ILE A 328 -1.57 -1.64 -10.36
CA ILE A 328 -1.41 -0.27 -9.83
C ILE A 328 -2.80 0.37 -9.82
N PRO A 329 -3.29 0.93 -8.69
CA PRO A 329 -4.59 1.59 -8.67
C PRO A 329 -4.62 2.81 -9.58
N SER A 330 -5.75 3.07 -10.24
CA SER A 330 -5.99 4.30 -11.03
C SER A 330 -6.50 5.46 -10.17
N GLU A 331 -7.19 5.13 -9.07
CA GLU A 331 -7.78 6.11 -8.15
C GLU A 331 -7.00 6.20 -6.82
N PRO A 332 -6.93 7.41 -6.21
CA PRO A 332 -7.54 8.67 -6.66
C PRO A 332 -6.75 9.30 -7.82
N CYS A 333 -7.44 9.89 -8.80
CA CYS A 333 -6.80 10.57 -9.92
C CYS A 333 -6.16 11.93 -9.51
N VAL A 334 -4.94 11.88 -8.95
CA VAL A 334 -4.22 13.07 -8.44
C VAL A 334 -3.53 13.86 -9.56
N PRO A 335 -3.90 15.14 -9.81
CA PRO A 335 -3.28 15.96 -10.85
C PRO A 335 -1.91 16.55 -10.40
N PRO A 336 -0.91 16.63 -11.30
CA PRO A 336 0.37 17.27 -11.00
C PRO A 336 0.24 18.79 -10.84
N MET A 337 1.17 19.40 -10.09
CA MET A 337 1.36 20.85 -10.14
C MET A 337 1.75 21.29 -11.56
N VAL A 338 1.10 22.34 -12.08
CA VAL A 338 1.30 22.81 -13.46
C VAL A 338 2.24 24.01 -13.59
N LYS A 339 2.57 24.67 -12.47
CA LYS A 339 3.44 25.85 -12.42
C LYS A 339 4.36 25.83 -11.20
N PHE A 340 5.53 26.44 -11.31
CA PHE A 340 6.48 26.68 -10.21
C PHE A 340 7.08 28.08 -10.35
N ARG A 341 7.11 28.88 -9.26
CA ARG A 341 7.54 30.30 -9.28
C ARG A 341 6.85 31.15 -10.39
N GLY A 342 5.61 30.79 -10.77
CA GLY A 342 4.81 31.44 -11.81
C GLY A 342 4.94 30.83 -13.22
N GLU A 343 6.10 30.25 -13.53
CA GLU A 343 6.41 29.63 -14.82
C GLU A 343 5.75 28.26 -15.00
N ASP A 344 5.45 27.87 -16.24
CA ASP A 344 4.88 26.55 -16.58
C ASP A 344 5.89 25.43 -16.32
N LEU A 345 5.43 24.35 -15.66
CA LEU A 345 6.31 23.25 -15.28
C LEU A 345 6.76 22.45 -16.51
N CYS A 346 8.07 22.34 -16.73
CA CYS A 346 8.66 21.40 -17.70
C CYS A 346 9.36 20.24 -16.97
N HIS A 347 9.70 19.17 -17.69
CA HIS A 347 10.28 17.96 -17.07
C HIS A 347 11.63 18.22 -16.38
N GLU A 348 12.45 19.13 -16.87
CA GLU A 348 13.73 19.52 -16.25
C GLU A 348 13.48 20.17 -14.88
N THR A 349 12.53 21.11 -14.82
CA THR A 349 12.12 21.75 -13.57
C THR A 349 11.48 20.74 -12.61
N ALA A 350 10.64 19.82 -13.12
CA ALA A 350 10.00 18.79 -12.30
C ALA A 350 11.02 17.80 -11.69
N GLU A 351 12.04 17.42 -12.45
CA GLU A 351 13.16 16.64 -11.90
C GLU A 351 13.97 17.45 -10.89
N ASP A 352 14.21 18.75 -11.12
CA ASP A 352 14.93 19.62 -10.16
C ASP A 352 14.17 19.80 -8.85
N LEU A 353 12.82 19.86 -8.87
CA LEU A 353 11.99 19.86 -7.66
C LEU A 353 12.16 18.57 -6.84
N PHE A 354 12.34 17.43 -7.51
CA PHE A 354 12.73 16.19 -6.84
C PHE A 354 14.16 16.26 -6.31
N VAL A 355 15.15 16.76 -7.08
CA VAL A 355 16.54 16.95 -6.59
C VAL A 355 16.56 17.82 -5.33
N GLY A 356 15.66 18.79 -5.20
CA GLY A 356 15.39 19.50 -3.95
C GLY A 356 16.62 20.24 -3.44
N TRP A 357 17.05 19.96 -2.22
CA TRP A 357 18.21 20.57 -1.57
C TRP A 357 19.54 19.84 -1.82
N LEU A 358 19.55 18.73 -2.57
CA LEU A 358 20.73 17.90 -2.76
C LEU A 358 21.80 18.68 -3.53
N GLY A 359 22.93 18.97 -2.87
CA GLY A 359 23.98 19.88 -3.36
C GLY A 359 24.40 20.84 -2.26
N SER A 360 23.44 21.61 -1.74
CA SER A 360 23.58 22.42 -0.52
C SER A 360 23.48 21.55 0.74
N LEU A 361 22.64 20.51 0.69
CA LEU A 361 22.54 19.44 1.70
C LEU A 361 22.99 18.09 1.11
N GLU A 362 23.29 17.12 1.98
CA GLU A 362 23.62 15.74 1.57
C GLU A 362 22.41 14.91 1.10
N TRP A 363 21.21 15.50 1.12
CA TRP A 363 19.94 14.89 0.73
C TRP A 363 19.05 15.85 -0.03
N SER A 364 18.09 15.31 -0.81
CA SER A 364 17.11 16.12 -1.54
C SER A 364 16.04 16.67 -0.60
N TRP A 365 15.50 15.77 0.22
CA TRP A 365 14.41 16.02 1.16
C TRP A 365 14.51 15.06 2.35
N ARG A 366 14.01 15.45 3.52
CA ARG A 366 13.67 14.54 4.63
C ARG A 366 12.16 14.39 4.70
N VAL A 367 11.67 13.17 4.94
CA VAL A 367 10.23 12.95 5.11
C VAL A 367 9.79 13.50 6.47
N VAL A 368 8.75 14.32 6.44
CA VAL A 368 8.06 14.90 7.61
C VAL A 368 7.01 13.92 8.10
N ALA A 369 6.19 13.46 7.17
CA ALA A 369 5.09 12.54 7.40
C ALA A 369 4.68 11.89 6.07
N GLY A 370 3.97 10.76 6.14
CA GLY A 370 3.28 10.23 4.96
C GLY A 370 2.06 9.38 5.29
N GLN A 371 1.24 9.12 4.29
CA GLN A 371 -0.09 8.54 4.47
C GLN A 371 -0.06 7.03 4.71
N ASN A 372 0.90 6.30 4.11
CA ASN A 372 0.89 4.85 4.14
C ASN A 372 1.81 4.28 5.25
N PRO A 373 1.28 3.70 6.34
CA PRO A 373 2.09 3.26 7.47
C PRO A 373 3.00 2.05 7.17
N ALA A 374 2.84 1.37 6.03
CA ALA A 374 3.73 0.27 5.62
C ALA A 374 5.00 0.76 4.92
N TYR A 375 4.97 1.94 4.31
CA TYR A 375 6.03 2.45 3.42
C TYR A 375 6.57 3.83 3.83
N ASP A 376 5.74 4.68 4.42
CA ASP A 376 6.06 6.09 4.74
C ASP A 376 6.37 6.34 6.24
N HIS A 377 6.16 5.36 7.13
CA HIS A 377 6.26 5.55 8.59
C HIS A 377 7.50 4.85 9.20
N PHE A 378 8.68 5.21 8.68
CA PHE A 378 9.98 4.81 9.23
C PHE A 378 10.68 5.99 9.92
N PRO A 379 11.38 5.79 11.05
CA PRO A 379 12.27 6.82 11.59
C PRO A 379 13.36 7.23 10.59
N CYS A 380 13.79 8.49 10.67
CA CYS A 380 14.95 9.03 9.98
C CYS A 380 14.97 8.77 8.47
N GLN A 381 13.96 9.27 7.77
CA GLN A 381 13.80 9.10 6.33
C GLN A 381 14.42 10.25 5.53
N TYR A 382 15.36 9.90 4.66
CA TYR A 382 16.02 10.78 3.70
C TYR A 382 15.69 10.32 2.28
N GLN A 383 15.45 11.27 1.38
CA GLN A 383 15.24 11.02 -0.05
C GLN A 383 16.43 11.57 -0.84
N LEU A 384 17.00 10.75 -1.72
CA LEU A 384 18.06 11.14 -2.66
C LEU A 384 17.52 11.06 -4.09
N PHE A 385 17.34 12.19 -4.76
CA PHE A 385 16.96 12.26 -6.17
C PHE A 385 18.11 12.87 -6.99
N TYR A 386 18.62 12.15 -7.99
CA TYR A 386 19.78 12.61 -8.75
C TYR A 386 19.84 12.05 -10.16
N ARG A 387 20.54 12.75 -11.05
CA ARG A 387 20.77 12.32 -12.43
C ARG A 387 22.05 11.50 -12.52
N GLY A 388 21.95 10.30 -13.09
CA GLY A 388 23.10 9.40 -13.24
C GLY A 388 23.94 9.71 -14.48
N LYS A 389 25.17 9.19 -14.51
CA LYS A 389 26.15 9.38 -15.61
C LYS A 389 25.63 9.07 -17.02
N ALA A 390 24.59 8.24 -17.17
CA ALA A 390 23.98 7.96 -18.47
C ALA A 390 22.94 9.05 -18.82
N ARG A 391 23.00 9.59 -20.04
CA ARG A 391 22.05 10.62 -20.53
C ARG A 391 20.61 10.16 -20.36
N GLY A 392 19.81 10.94 -19.63
CA GLY A 392 18.40 10.62 -19.34
C GLY A 392 18.21 9.51 -18.30
N SER A 393 19.23 9.21 -17.47
CA SER A 393 19.05 8.39 -16.26
C SER A 393 18.77 9.28 -15.05
N PHE A 394 17.65 9.03 -14.38
CA PHE A 394 17.28 9.66 -13.12
C PHE A 394 17.00 8.56 -12.09
N TRP A 395 17.39 8.80 -10.85
CA TRP A 395 17.40 7.80 -9.78
C TRP A 395 16.78 8.37 -8.52
N TYR A 396 16.06 7.52 -7.80
CA TYR A 396 15.54 7.79 -6.47
C TYR A 396 16.10 6.73 -5.50
N GLU A 397 16.67 7.18 -4.40
CA GLU A 397 17.16 6.31 -3.33
C GLU A 397 16.63 6.80 -1.98
N PRO A 398 15.56 6.21 -1.44
CA PRO A 398 15.18 6.42 -0.06
C PRO A 398 16.18 5.72 0.86
N VAL A 399 16.56 6.41 1.93
CA VAL A 399 17.46 5.94 3.00
C VAL A 399 16.72 6.13 4.32
N PHE A 400 16.48 5.05 5.06
CA PHE A 400 15.55 5.06 6.20
C PHE A 400 15.97 4.08 7.30
N GLN A 401 15.60 4.35 8.56
CA GLN A 401 15.83 3.41 9.66
C GLN A 401 14.63 2.50 9.88
N VAL A 402 14.88 1.21 10.06
CA VAL A 402 13.87 0.23 10.45
C VAL A 402 14.12 -0.16 11.90
N ARG A 403 13.11 0.00 12.76
CA ARG A 403 13.08 -0.60 14.10
C ARG A 403 12.65 -2.06 13.96
N THR A 404 13.61 -2.98 13.98
CA THR A 404 13.38 -4.42 13.82
C THR A 404 12.49 -4.97 14.95
N LEU A 405 11.99 -6.18 14.78
CA LEU A 405 11.19 -6.85 15.79
C LEU A 405 11.98 -7.19 17.07
N GLU A 406 13.31 -7.32 17.00
CA GLU A 406 14.21 -7.32 18.18
C GLU A 406 14.55 -5.91 18.72
N GLY A 407 13.88 -4.86 18.26
CA GLY A 407 14.04 -3.49 18.76
C GLY A 407 15.33 -2.78 18.31
N LYS A 408 16.13 -3.37 17.42
CA LYS A 408 17.32 -2.73 16.85
C LYS A 408 16.94 -1.71 15.79
N LEU A 409 17.70 -0.63 15.68
CA LEU A 409 17.63 0.28 14.51
C LEU A 409 18.64 -0.20 13.46
N VAL A 410 18.18 -0.36 12.22
CA VAL A 410 19.03 -0.72 11.07
C VAL A 410 18.74 0.20 9.89
N TRP A 411 19.79 0.68 9.23
CA TRP A 411 19.63 1.48 8.01
C TRP A 411 19.27 0.60 6.81
N ARG A 412 18.26 1.02 6.05
CA ARG A 412 17.87 0.47 4.75
C ARG A 412 18.05 1.54 3.68
N ARG A 413 18.43 1.12 2.47
CA ARG A 413 18.60 1.97 1.29
C ARG A 413 18.11 1.20 0.07
N ARG A 414 17.26 1.80 -0.76
CA ARG A 414 16.75 1.20 -2.00
C ARG A 414 17.22 1.98 -3.23
N LYS A 415 17.08 1.41 -4.43
CA LYS A 415 17.49 2.05 -5.68
C LYS A 415 16.43 1.94 -6.76
N TYR A 416 15.55 2.94 -6.82
CA TYR A 416 14.52 3.07 -7.83
C TYR A 416 15.10 3.70 -9.09
N ARG A 417 14.82 3.10 -10.25
CA ARG A 417 15.01 3.76 -11.54
C ARG A 417 13.78 4.63 -11.82
N VAL A 418 14.00 5.92 -12.04
CA VAL A 418 12.94 6.87 -12.38
C VAL A 418 12.89 7.11 -13.90
N LYS A 419 11.69 7.31 -14.43
CA LYS A 419 11.43 7.78 -15.80
C LYS A 419 10.39 8.90 -15.74
N ARG A 420 10.49 9.88 -16.64
CA ARG A 420 9.45 10.89 -16.86
C ARG A 420 8.15 10.22 -17.35
N GLY A 421 7.00 10.69 -16.86
CA GLY A 421 5.69 10.44 -17.44
C GLY A 421 5.44 11.27 -18.70
N LYS A 422 4.22 11.23 -19.25
CA LYS A 422 3.84 12.05 -20.41
C LYS A 422 3.68 13.53 -20.07
N ILE A 423 3.34 13.85 -18.82
CA ILE A 423 3.03 15.20 -18.33
C ILE A 423 4.14 15.61 -17.34
N PRO A 424 4.70 16.82 -17.42
CA PRO A 424 5.57 17.35 -16.37
C PRO A 424 4.97 17.19 -14.97
N GLY A 425 5.80 16.89 -13.97
CA GLY A 425 5.33 16.55 -12.62
C GLY A 425 4.84 15.11 -12.44
N THR A 426 4.70 14.31 -13.50
CA THR A 426 4.38 12.86 -13.40
C THR A 426 5.54 11.97 -13.81
N PHE A 427 5.69 10.82 -13.14
CA PHE A 427 6.86 9.95 -13.24
C PHE A 427 6.51 8.46 -13.03
N TYR A 428 7.32 7.57 -13.60
CA TYR A 428 7.26 6.12 -13.35
C TYR A 428 8.52 5.67 -12.60
N PHE A 429 8.33 5.04 -11.45
CA PHE A 429 9.38 4.51 -10.59
C PHE A 429 9.36 2.97 -10.67
N SER A 430 10.52 2.33 -10.57
CA SER A 430 10.64 0.87 -10.64
C SER A 430 11.84 0.38 -9.86
N VAL A 431 11.64 -0.64 -9.03
CA VAL A 431 12.67 -1.24 -8.15
C VAL A 431 12.51 -2.75 -8.10
N LEU A 432 13.61 -3.46 -7.87
CA LEU A 432 13.58 -4.82 -7.33
C LEU A 432 13.91 -4.69 -5.83
N ASP A 433 12.94 -4.94 -4.96
CA ASP A 433 13.12 -4.89 -3.50
C ASP A 433 12.82 -6.27 -2.90
N ASN A 434 13.75 -6.80 -2.10
CA ASN A 434 13.65 -8.11 -1.44
C ASN A 434 13.18 -9.25 -2.38
N GLY A 435 13.60 -9.20 -3.66
CA GLY A 435 13.27 -10.19 -4.69
C GLY A 435 11.95 -9.94 -5.45
N VAL A 436 11.18 -8.90 -5.12
CA VAL A 436 9.92 -8.56 -5.80
C VAL A 436 10.07 -7.25 -6.57
N VAL A 437 9.60 -7.20 -7.82
CA VAL A 437 9.56 -5.94 -8.58
C VAL A 437 8.32 -5.16 -8.17
N SER A 438 8.53 -3.96 -7.62
CA SER A 438 7.48 -2.94 -7.54
C SER A 438 7.60 -1.95 -8.69
N ASN A 439 6.45 -1.48 -9.18
CA ASN A 439 6.35 -0.39 -10.13
C ASN A 439 5.32 0.60 -9.62
N GLU A 440 5.63 1.88 -9.76
CA GLU A 440 4.86 2.96 -9.13
C GLU A 440 4.73 4.14 -10.10
N PHE A 441 3.65 4.88 -9.95
CA PHE A 441 3.39 6.14 -10.63
C PHE A 441 3.37 7.26 -9.59
N TRP A 442 4.28 8.22 -9.74
CA TRP A 442 4.48 9.33 -8.80
C TRP A 442 4.07 10.66 -9.43
N THR A 443 3.37 11.48 -8.64
CA THR A 443 2.89 12.82 -9.00
C THR A 443 3.44 13.84 -8.00
N ILE A 444 4.09 14.89 -8.51
CA ILE A 444 4.42 16.08 -7.71
C ILE A 444 3.14 16.92 -7.57
N VAL A 445 2.57 16.96 -6.36
CA VAL A 445 1.24 17.54 -6.09
C VAL A 445 1.34 19.04 -5.87
N ASP A 446 2.32 19.46 -5.08
CA ASP A 446 2.73 20.85 -4.89
C ASP A 446 4.15 20.91 -4.30
N VAL A 447 4.85 22.02 -4.53
CA VAL A 447 6.13 22.34 -3.89
C VAL A 447 6.17 23.85 -3.61
N SER A 448 6.52 24.21 -2.37
CA SER A 448 6.77 25.59 -1.95
C SER A 448 7.76 26.32 -2.88
N ASN A 449 7.53 27.62 -3.13
CA ASN A 449 8.36 28.37 -4.07
C ASN A 449 9.82 28.50 -3.58
N ASP A 450 10.06 28.46 -2.27
CA ASP A 450 11.37 28.53 -1.64
C ASP A 450 11.92 27.16 -1.20
N LEU A 451 11.27 26.06 -1.59
CA LEU A 451 11.60 24.67 -1.25
C LEU A 451 11.55 24.36 0.27
N SER A 452 10.86 25.16 1.09
CA SER A 452 10.58 24.85 2.50
C SER A 452 9.79 23.55 2.73
N TRP A 453 8.97 23.13 1.75
CA TRP A 453 8.28 21.83 1.71
C TRP A 453 7.88 21.39 0.29
N GLY A 454 7.63 20.09 0.12
CA GLY A 454 7.01 19.48 -1.07
C GLY A 454 6.12 18.28 -0.70
N LEU A 455 5.07 18.06 -1.49
CA LEU A 455 4.13 16.94 -1.35
C LEU A 455 4.11 16.09 -2.62
N PHE A 456 4.37 14.79 -2.46
CA PHE A 456 4.46 13.82 -3.55
C PHE A 456 3.46 12.68 -3.32
N HIS A 457 2.53 12.46 -4.26
CA HIS A 457 1.58 11.34 -4.22
C HIS A 457 2.08 10.18 -5.08
N TYR A 458 1.78 8.94 -4.67
CA TYR A 458 2.14 7.76 -5.44
C TYR A 458 1.05 6.67 -5.43
N HIS A 459 0.95 5.97 -6.56
CA HIS A 459 0.21 4.70 -6.72
C HIS A 459 1.21 3.61 -7.05
N GLY A 460 1.14 2.44 -6.41
CA GLY A 460 2.11 1.37 -6.61
C GLY A 460 1.53 -0.03 -6.58
N ALA A 461 2.26 -0.99 -7.16
CA ALA A 461 1.95 -2.41 -7.02
C ALA A 461 3.19 -3.31 -7.10
N ALA A 462 3.39 -4.09 -6.04
CA ALA A 462 4.25 -5.26 -6.01
C ALA A 462 3.46 -6.46 -6.60
N ARG A 463 3.23 -6.43 -7.92
CA ARG A 463 2.22 -7.24 -8.63
C ARG A 463 2.20 -8.72 -8.24
N VAL A 464 3.36 -9.38 -8.31
CA VAL A 464 3.54 -10.81 -8.03
C VAL A 464 3.51 -11.18 -6.55
N ALA A 465 3.46 -10.19 -5.65
CA ALA A 465 3.22 -10.38 -4.23
C ALA A 465 1.72 -10.15 -3.86
N GLY A 466 0.86 -9.84 -4.83
CA GLY A 466 -0.55 -9.58 -4.58
C GLY A 466 -0.83 -8.27 -3.83
N GLN A 467 0.10 -7.31 -3.87
CA GLN A 467 -0.01 -6.05 -3.14
C GLN A 467 -0.11 -4.85 -4.09
N SER A 468 -1.16 -4.06 -3.87
CA SER A 468 -1.40 -2.75 -4.47
C SER A 468 -1.51 -1.72 -3.35
N TYR A 469 -1.02 -0.51 -3.58
CA TYR A 469 -0.98 0.54 -2.56
C TYR A 469 -1.06 1.94 -3.17
N THR A 470 -1.45 2.89 -2.32
CA THR A 470 -1.43 4.33 -2.54
C THR A 470 -0.74 5.00 -1.36
N GLY A 471 -0.29 6.24 -1.52
CA GLY A 471 0.19 7.05 -0.42
C GLY A 471 0.58 8.45 -0.87
N ALA A 472 0.94 9.30 0.08
CA ALA A 472 1.57 10.58 -0.19
C ALA A 472 2.60 10.89 0.89
N VAL A 473 3.72 11.46 0.46
CA VAL A 473 4.87 11.80 1.27
C VAL A 473 4.99 13.33 1.34
N LEU A 474 4.86 13.89 2.53
CA LEU A 474 5.18 15.27 2.85
C LEU A 474 6.65 15.35 3.27
N ALA A 475 7.42 16.23 2.64
CA ALA A 475 8.86 16.33 2.86
C ALA A 475 9.34 17.78 2.97
N SER A 476 10.41 18.00 3.73
CA SER A 476 11.05 19.30 3.96
C SER A 476 12.58 19.12 4.10
N PRO A 477 13.41 20.16 3.93
CA PRO A 477 14.86 20.09 4.12
C PRO A 477 15.30 19.53 5.48
N ASN A 478 14.69 19.94 6.60
CA ASN A 478 15.03 19.44 7.94
C ASN A 478 14.17 18.26 8.41
N GLY A 479 13.03 17.98 7.79
CA GLY A 479 12.07 16.97 8.25
C GLY A 479 11.13 17.48 9.35
N GLU A 480 11.07 18.79 9.57
CA GLU A 480 10.05 19.45 10.39
C GLU A 480 8.79 19.75 9.57
N TYR A 481 7.66 19.93 10.27
CA TYR A 481 6.37 20.22 9.64
C TYR A 481 6.35 21.63 9.02
N PRO A 482 5.68 21.84 7.87
CA PRO A 482 5.56 23.16 7.27
C PRO A 482 4.94 24.18 8.24
N ASN A 483 5.43 25.42 8.17
CA ASN A 483 4.98 26.48 9.06
C ASN A 483 3.49 26.84 8.84
N GLU A 484 2.85 27.40 9.88
CA GLU A 484 1.41 27.71 9.90
C GLU A 484 0.91 28.53 8.70
N ARG A 485 1.75 29.37 8.07
CA ARG A 485 1.36 30.17 6.89
C ARG A 485 1.14 29.33 5.63
N GLU A 486 1.78 28.16 5.55
CA GLU A 486 1.59 27.21 4.45
C GLU A 486 0.43 26.22 4.70
N SER A 487 -0.16 26.20 5.91
CA SER A 487 -1.21 25.24 6.31
C SER A 487 -2.37 25.12 5.32
N LEU A 488 -2.96 26.25 4.91
CA LEU A 488 -4.07 26.29 3.95
C LEU A 488 -3.67 25.73 2.57
N ARG A 489 -2.42 25.94 2.16
CA ARG A 489 -1.88 25.44 0.88
C ARG A 489 -1.58 23.95 0.96
N LEU A 490 -1.01 23.48 2.07
CA LEU A 490 -0.78 22.07 2.36
C LEU A 490 -2.11 21.30 2.41
N GLY A 491 -3.13 21.82 3.13
CA GLY A 491 -4.48 21.26 3.16
C GLY A 491 -5.08 21.14 1.76
N SER A 492 -5.02 22.20 0.95
CA SER A 492 -5.48 22.17 -0.45
C SER A 492 -4.67 21.22 -1.35
N ALA A 493 -3.41 20.93 -1.03
CA ALA A 493 -2.61 19.92 -1.72
C ALA A 493 -2.99 18.49 -1.29
N LEU A 494 -3.27 18.26 0.00
CA LEU A 494 -3.74 16.99 0.54
C LEU A 494 -5.17 16.65 0.06
N ASP A 495 -6.07 17.62 0.00
CA ASP A 495 -7.42 17.44 -0.55
C ASP A 495 -7.39 17.02 -2.03
N ARG A 496 -6.44 17.54 -2.82
CA ARG A 496 -6.21 17.08 -4.22
C ARG A 496 -5.69 15.65 -4.32
N CYS A 497 -5.19 15.07 -3.23
CA CYS A 497 -4.87 13.65 -3.11
C CYS A 497 -6.04 12.79 -2.60
N GLY A 498 -7.14 13.41 -2.15
CA GLY A 498 -8.15 12.70 -1.34
C GLY A 498 -7.60 12.23 0.01
N ILE A 499 -6.66 12.97 0.60
CA ILE A 499 -6.01 12.65 1.87
C ILE A 499 -6.31 13.76 2.87
N LYS A 500 -6.53 13.42 4.14
CA LYS A 500 -6.65 14.38 5.25
C LYS A 500 -5.40 14.40 6.11
N GLU A 501 -5.10 15.54 6.71
CA GLU A 501 -3.92 15.73 7.58
C GLU A 501 -3.88 14.75 8.78
N TRP A 502 -5.04 14.31 9.26
CA TRP A 502 -5.15 13.30 10.31
C TRP A 502 -4.76 11.87 9.87
N GLU A 503 -4.67 11.60 8.56
CA GLU A 503 -4.17 10.32 8.02
C GLU A 503 -2.64 10.26 7.91
N LEU A 504 -1.93 11.39 8.07
CA LEU A 504 -0.48 11.45 7.92
C LEU A 504 0.24 10.92 9.18
N PHE A 505 1.10 9.92 9.02
CA PHE A 505 1.99 9.41 10.07
C PHE A 505 3.27 10.24 10.12
N ASN A 506 3.48 10.96 11.23
CA ASN A 506 4.68 11.78 11.42
C ASN A 506 5.93 10.91 11.59
N VAL A 507 7.05 11.33 10.98
CA VAL A 507 8.34 10.63 11.05
C VAL A 507 9.15 11.11 12.25
N ASP A 508 9.62 10.16 13.07
CA ASP A 508 10.65 10.43 14.08
C ASP A 508 11.97 10.79 13.38
N ASN A 509 12.33 12.07 13.45
CA ASN A 509 13.50 12.66 12.82
C ASN A 509 14.61 13.02 13.84
N CYS A 510 14.47 12.60 15.10
CA CYS A 510 15.19 13.18 16.25
C CYS A 510 16.51 12.47 16.64
N SER A 511 16.94 11.42 15.93
CA SER A 511 18.13 10.62 16.33
C SER A 511 18.85 9.92 15.16
N CYS A 512 19.01 10.64 14.05
CA CYS A 512 19.47 10.09 12.78
C CYS A 512 21.00 10.00 12.68
N LYS A 513 21.59 9.06 13.43
CA LYS A 513 23.04 8.84 13.44
C LYS A 513 23.54 8.13 12.19
N ASP A 514 24.62 8.66 11.62
CA ASP A 514 25.41 8.09 10.52
C ASP A 514 24.54 7.56 9.34
N PRO A 515 23.67 8.39 8.75
CA PRO A 515 22.86 7.99 7.61
C PRO A 515 23.76 7.61 6.42
N PRO A 516 23.57 6.45 5.77
CA PRO A 516 24.41 6.03 4.66
C PRO A 516 23.99 6.75 3.36
N LEU A 517 24.32 8.04 3.29
CA LEU A 517 24.02 8.95 2.17
C LEU A 517 25.11 8.88 1.09
N GLY A 518 25.30 9.96 0.33
CA GLY A 518 26.29 10.05 -0.75
C GLY A 518 25.83 9.41 -2.07
N LEU A 519 26.46 9.86 -3.16
CA LEU A 519 26.01 9.63 -4.55
C LEU A 519 27.06 8.87 -5.39
N PRO A 520 26.65 8.15 -6.45
CA PRO A 520 27.61 7.58 -7.41
C PRO A 520 28.48 8.66 -8.08
N LYS A 521 29.78 8.39 -8.21
CA LYS A 521 30.73 9.35 -8.82
C LYS A 521 30.34 9.71 -10.26
N GLY A 522 30.22 11.01 -10.52
CA GLY A 522 29.77 11.53 -11.83
C GLY A 522 28.25 11.53 -12.00
N SER A 523 27.49 11.55 -10.91
CA SER A 523 26.10 12.02 -10.89
C SER A 523 26.06 13.54 -11.09
N SER A 524 24.94 14.06 -11.59
CA SER A 524 24.65 15.50 -11.65
C SER A 524 23.36 15.83 -10.90
N LEU A 525 23.28 17.07 -10.44
CA LEU A 525 22.19 17.59 -9.62
C LEU A 525 21.24 18.37 -10.54
N HIS A 526 20.89 19.62 -10.21
CA HIS A 526 19.93 20.48 -10.92
C HIS A 526 20.36 20.84 -12.37
N TYR A 527 19.41 21.35 -13.16
CA TYR A 527 19.63 21.89 -14.52
C TYR A 527 19.10 23.31 -14.73
N LYS A 528 18.14 23.76 -13.90
CA LYS A 528 17.40 25.02 -14.03
C LYS A 528 17.15 25.71 -12.70
N ILE A 529 16.93 24.96 -11.62
CA ILE A 529 16.73 25.53 -10.30
C ILE A 529 18.11 25.71 -9.66
N GLU A 530 18.52 26.96 -9.48
CA GLU A 530 19.59 27.31 -8.56
C GLU A 530 19.01 27.32 -7.13
N VAL A 531 19.73 26.67 -6.22
CA VAL A 531 19.44 26.62 -4.79
C VAL A 531 20.57 27.38 -4.09
N GLU A 532 20.22 28.44 -3.37
CA GLU A 532 21.18 29.23 -2.60
C GLU A 532 21.48 28.53 -1.28
N ASP A 533 22.75 28.52 -0.89
CA ASP A 533 23.22 28.03 0.41
C ASP A 533 22.76 28.98 1.53
N ARG A 534 21.48 28.89 1.90
CA ARG A 534 20.97 29.48 3.14
C ARG A 534 21.71 28.82 4.32
N GLU A 535 22.14 29.61 5.29
CA GLU A 535 22.75 29.10 6.54
C GLU A 535 21.70 28.41 7.42
N TRP A 536 21.38 27.15 7.08
CA TRP A 536 20.56 26.27 7.90
C TRP A 536 21.38 25.86 9.13
N SER A 537 21.24 26.64 10.20
CA SER A 537 21.83 26.35 11.51
C SER A 537 21.38 24.96 11.98
N PRO A 538 22.31 24.00 12.20
CA PRO A 538 21.93 22.70 12.74
C PRO A 538 21.48 22.85 14.19
N VAL A 539 20.37 22.20 14.52
CA VAL A 539 19.76 22.10 15.86
C VAL A 539 19.92 20.68 16.38
#